data_AF-A0A1C0SI78-F1
#
_entry.id   AF-A0A1C0SI78-F1
#
_cell.length_a   1.000
_cell.length_b   1.000
_cell.length_c   1.000
_cell.angle_alpha   90.00
_cell.angle_beta   90.00
_cell.angle_gamma   90.00
#
_symmetry.space_group_name_H-M   'P 1'
#
loop_
_entity.id
_entity.type
_entity.pdbx_description
1 polymer ?
#
loop_
_entity_poly.entity_id
_entity_poly.type
_entity_poly.pdbx_seq_one_letter_code
_entity_poly.pdbx_strand_id
1 'polypeptide(L)'
;MPQLQIKVPSLRRWGKKMVVIIDKPFLDAMAPMETVDHVSNCDIVWVVVNYDENVDPGKAVLVVEKVVLTTLEASVVGLTAGVPTTMPEFESRLSQKVAQQKLARQIAQTPEIPDLDL
;
A
#
# COMPACT_ATOMS: atom_id res chain seq x y z
N MET A 1 10.94 -3.87 6.93
CA MET A 1 11.79 -3.35 5.84
C MET A 1 13.26 -3.67 6.11
N PRO A 2 13.83 -4.74 5.53
CA PRO A 2 15.29 -4.96 5.54
C PRO A 2 15.96 -4.78 4.16
N GLN A 3 15.22 -4.98 3.06
CA GLN A 3 15.88 -5.25 1.78
C GLN A 3 16.28 -3.99 0.99
N LEU A 4 15.40 -2.99 0.86
CA LEU A 4 15.68 -1.76 0.10
C LEU A 4 16.71 -0.86 0.80
N GLN A 5 16.61 -0.72 2.13
CA GLN A 5 17.52 0.13 2.91
C GLN A 5 18.96 -0.41 2.97
N ILE A 6 19.16 -1.73 2.86
CA ILE A 6 20.52 -2.33 2.83
C ILE A 6 21.11 -2.28 1.41
N LYS A 7 20.28 -2.58 0.39
CA LYS A 7 20.77 -2.75 -0.98
C LYS A 7 20.94 -1.44 -1.76
N VAL A 8 20.04 -0.46 -1.61
CA VAL A 8 20.07 0.76 -2.43
C VAL A 8 21.29 1.65 -2.13
N PRO A 9 21.68 1.94 -0.86
CA PRO A 9 22.88 2.74 -0.59
C PRO A 9 24.16 2.07 -1.09
N SER A 10 24.23 0.74 -0.98
CA SER A 10 25.36 -0.07 -1.44
C SER A 10 25.48 -0.09 -2.96
N LEU A 11 24.36 -0.22 -3.69
CA LEU A 11 24.34 -0.23 -5.15
C LEU A 11 24.55 1.16 -5.76
N ARG A 12 24.03 2.22 -5.12
CA ARG A 12 24.30 3.61 -5.51
C ARG A 12 25.79 3.94 -5.42
N ARG A 13 26.49 3.47 -4.38
CA ARG A 13 27.96 3.59 -4.25
C ARG A 13 28.75 2.88 -5.36
N TRP A 14 28.15 1.90 -6.03
CA TRP A 14 28.73 1.22 -7.20
C TRP A 14 28.28 1.80 -8.55
N GLY A 15 27.56 2.92 -8.54
CA GLY A 15 27.03 3.56 -9.75
C GLY A 15 25.93 2.76 -10.45
N LYS A 16 25.27 1.84 -9.74
CA LYS A 16 24.20 1.00 -10.28
C LYS A 16 22.83 1.52 -9.85
N LYS A 17 21.90 1.59 -10.79
CA LYS A 17 20.48 1.97 -10.57
C LYS A 17 19.66 0.71 -10.26
N MET A 18 18.68 0.83 -9.39
CA MET A 18 17.81 -0.30 -9.01
C MET A 18 16.48 -0.19 -9.74
N VAL A 19 16.05 -1.30 -10.35
CA VAL A 19 14.69 -1.42 -10.90
C VAL A 19 13.85 -2.22 -9.91
N VAL A 20 12.66 -1.71 -9.58
CA VAL A 20 11.70 -2.36 -8.69
C VAL A 20 10.39 -2.49 -9.44
N ILE A 21 9.85 -3.70 -9.51
CA ILE A 21 8.57 -3.98 -10.16
C ILE A 21 7.50 -4.09 -9.07
N ILE A 22 6.43 -3.32 -9.18
CA ILE A 22 5.30 -3.29 -8.24
C ILE A 22 3.99 -3.30 -8.99
N ASP A 23 2.94 -3.81 -8.37
CA ASP A 23 1.58 -3.75 -8.89
C ASP A 23 0.93 -2.39 -8.60
N LYS A 24 -0.08 -2.04 -9.40
CA LYS A 24 -0.84 -0.79 -9.24
C LYS A 24 -1.42 -0.61 -7.82
N PRO A 25 -2.09 -1.61 -7.20
CA PRO A 25 -2.62 -1.46 -5.85
C PRO A 25 -1.55 -1.11 -4.79
N PHE A 26 -0.33 -1.62 -4.97
CA PHE A 26 0.78 -1.30 -4.07
C PHE A 26 1.23 0.15 -4.22
N LEU A 27 1.30 0.67 -5.46
CA LEU A 27 1.60 2.09 -5.69
C LEU A 27 0.54 2.99 -5.06
N ASP A 28 -0.74 2.65 -5.22
CA ASP A 28 -1.86 3.45 -4.70
C ASP A 28 -1.89 3.47 -3.16
N ALA A 29 -1.32 2.45 -2.51
CA ALA A 29 -1.18 2.40 -1.05
C ALA A 29 0.01 3.22 -0.53
N MET A 30 0.95 3.60 -1.40
CA MET A 30 2.10 4.42 -1.03
C MET A 30 1.74 5.90 -1.00
N ALA A 31 2.44 6.67 -0.18
CA ALA A 31 2.33 8.12 -0.24
C ALA A 31 2.95 8.65 -1.55
N PRO A 32 2.47 9.81 -2.05
CA PRO A 32 3.04 10.44 -3.24
C PRO A 32 4.55 10.66 -3.09
N MET A 33 5.31 10.20 -4.07
CA MET A 33 6.77 10.36 -4.12
C MET A 33 7.14 11.45 -5.13
N GLU A 34 8.15 12.24 -4.79
CA GLU A 34 8.75 13.18 -5.75
C GLU A 34 9.45 12.40 -6.88
N THR A 35 9.14 12.78 -8.11
CA THR A 35 9.67 12.13 -9.32
C THR A 35 10.73 12.99 -9.98
N VAL A 36 11.70 12.35 -10.61
CA VAL A 36 12.75 13.02 -11.37
C VAL A 36 12.59 12.79 -12.88
N ASP A 37 12.88 13.81 -13.69
CA ASP A 37 12.64 13.76 -15.13
C ASP A 37 13.66 12.92 -15.91
N HIS A 38 14.89 12.80 -15.38
CA HIS A 38 15.98 12.13 -16.07
C HIS A 38 16.52 10.93 -15.29
N VAL A 39 16.73 9.82 -16.03
CA VAL A 39 17.31 8.57 -15.51
C VAL A 39 18.67 8.80 -14.85
N SER A 40 19.47 9.78 -15.31
CA SER A 40 20.76 10.10 -14.68
C SER A 40 20.60 10.53 -13.22
N ASN A 41 19.52 11.23 -12.89
CA ASN A 41 19.24 11.78 -11.57
C ASN A 41 18.43 10.80 -10.67
N CYS A 42 18.00 9.65 -11.20
CA CYS A 42 17.26 8.67 -10.43
C CYS A 42 18.19 7.62 -9.80
N ASP A 43 17.82 7.17 -8.61
CA ASP A 43 18.46 6.03 -7.94
C ASP A 43 17.62 4.75 -8.13
N ILE A 44 16.29 4.92 -8.16
CA ILE A 44 15.32 3.83 -8.25
C ILE A 44 14.38 4.09 -9.43
N VAL A 45 14.13 3.03 -10.20
CA VAL A 45 13.15 2.98 -11.29
C VAL A 45 12.03 2.05 -10.86
N TRP A 46 10.84 2.60 -10.64
CA TRP A 46 9.65 1.82 -10.33
C TRP A 46 8.92 1.49 -11.62
N VAL A 47 8.73 0.20 -11.88
CA VAL A 47 7.92 -0.30 -12.99
C VAL A 47 6.60 -0.78 -12.39
N VAL A 48 5.54 -0.03 -12.68
CA VAL A 48 4.19 -0.30 -12.20
C VAL A 48 3.52 -1.20 -13.21
N VAL A 49 3.10 -2.38 -12.76
CA VAL A 49 2.44 -3.38 -13.57
C VAL A 49 0.98 -3.51 -13.17
N ASN A 50 0.15 -3.82 -14.15
CA ASN A 50 -1.26 -4.08 -13.96
C ASN A 50 -1.63 -5.38 -14.69
N TYR A 51 -2.73 -5.99 -14.27
CA TYR A 51 -3.28 -7.17 -14.92
C TYR A 51 -4.43 -6.74 -15.82
N ASP A 52 -4.29 -6.98 -17.12
CA ASP A 52 -5.37 -6.80 -18.07
C ASP A 52 -6.02 -8.16 -18.35
N GLU A 53 -7.24 -8.31 -17.84
CA GLU A 53 -8.07 -9.50 -18.03
C GLU A 53 -8.95 -9.41 -19.29
N ASN A 54 -8.96 -8.25 -19.97
CA ASN A 54 -9.79 -8.03 -21.16
C ASN A 54 -9.13 -8.48 -22.46
N VAL A 55 -7.83 -8.81 -22.41
CA VAL A 55 -7.06 -9.19 -23.61
C VAL A 55 -7.44 -10.59 -24.10
N ASP A 56 -7.73 -11.52 -23.19
CA ASP A 56 -8.09 -12.90 -23.53
C ASP A 56 -8.95 -13.52 -22.40
N PRO A 57 -10.18 -14.00 -22.65
CA PRO A 57 -11.03 -14.57 -21.62
C PRO A 57 -10.35 -15.75 -20.92
N GLY A 58 -10.14 -15.62 -19.60
CA GLY A 58 -9.49 -16.65 -18.78
C GLY A 58 -7.96 -16.55 -18.71
N LYS A 59 -7.34 -15.49 -19.24
CA LYS A 59 -5.92 -15.19 -19.02
C LYS A 59 -5.73 -13.74 -18.59
N ALA A 60 -5.04 -13.56 -17.45
CA ALA A 60 -4.55 -12.24 -17.05
C ALA A 60 -3.21 -11.97 -17.74
N VAL A 61 -3.13 -10.88 -18.52
CA VAL A 61 -1.88 -10.43 -19.14
C VAL A 61 -1.28 -9.32 -18.27
N LEU A 62 -0.01 -9.48 -17.92
CA LEU A 62 0.71 -8.49 -17.12
C LEU A 62 1.22 -7.38 -18.04
N VAL A 63 0.69 -6.18 -17.88
CA VAL A 63 1.01 -4.99 -18.69
C VAL A 63 1.76 -3.96 -17.85
N VAL A 64 2.73 -3.29 -18.45
CA VAL A 64 3.40 -2.16 -17.80
C VAL A 64 2.52 -0.94 -17.94
N GLU A 65 2.02 -0.42 -16.82
CA GLU A 65 1.14 0.74 -16.79
C GLU A 65 1.94 2.05 -16.74
N LYS A 66 2.96 2.10 -15.87
CA LYS A 66 3.74 3.32 -15.66
C LYS A 66 5.17 3.01 -15.24
N VAL A 67 6.09 3.89 -15.62
CA VAL A 67 7.45 3.91 -15.07
C VAL A 67 7.64 5.20 -14.29
N VAL A 68 8.13 5.09 -13.05
CA VAL A 68 8.36 6.23 -12.16
C VAL A 68 9.84 6.25 -11.75
N LEU A 69 10.49 7.39 -11.96
CA LEU A 69 11.88 7.59 -11.60
C LEU A 69 11.93 8.38 -10.29
N THR A 70 12.60 7.86 -9.27
CA THR A 70 12.72 8.51 -7.97
C THR A 70 14.14 8.45 -7.42
N THR A 71 14.43 9.30 -6.45
CA THR A 71 15.62 9.18 -5.60
C THR A 71 15.39 8.17 -4.49
N LEU A 72 16.44 7.72 -3.83
CA LEU A 72 16.31 6.86 -2.65
C LEU A 72 15.54 7.59 -1.53
N GLU A 73 15.82 8.86 -1.31
CA GLU A 73 15.22 9.67 -0.25
C GLU A 73 13.72 9.80 -0.46
N ALA A 74 13.28 10.15 -1.68
CA ALA A 74 11.86 10.23 -2.04
C ALA A 74 11.16 8.87 -1.90
N SER A 75 11.85 7.78 -2.26
CA SER A 75 11.34 6.42 -2.12
C SER A 75 11.14 6.02 -0.66
N VAL A 76 12.06 6.41 0.23
CA VAL A 76 11.91 6.18 1.67
C VAL A 76 10.71 6.96 2.21
N VAL A 77 10.52 8.21 1.79
CA VAL A 77 9.34 8.99 2.19
C VAL A 77 8.06 8.31 1.73
N GLY A 78 7.92 7.96 0.45
CA GLY A 78 6.70 7.31 -0.06
C GLY A 78 6.35 5.98 0.61
N LEU A 79 7.37 5.22 1.03
CA LEU A 79 7.20 3.93 1.70
C LEU A 79 6.89 4.03 3.21
N THR A 80 7.28 5.12 3.85
CA THR A 80 7.17 5.30 5.32
C THR A 80 6.12 6.32 5.73
N ALA A 81 5.79 7.26 4.84
CA ALA A 81 4.75 8.22 5.07
C ALA A 81 3.39 7.50 5.02
N GLY A 82 2.74 7.41 6.18
CA GLY A 82 1.31 7.17 6.21
C GLY A 82 0.59 8.40 5.65
N VAL A 83 -0.42 8.20 4.80
CA VAL A 83 -1.30 9.31 4.41
C VAL A 83 -2.08 9.76 5.64
N PRO A 84 -1.89 11.00 6.14
CA PRO A 84 -2.65 11.48 7.29
C PRO A 84 -4.12 11.64 6.86
N THR A 85 -5.03 10.93 7.54
CA THR A 85 -6.47 11.14 7.37
C THR A 85 -6.89 12.42 8.10
N THR A 86 -7.96 13.07 7.66
CA THR A 86 -8.45 14.27 8.34
C THR A 86 -9.04 13.93 9.72
N MET A 87 -9.01 14.87 10.68
CA MET A 87 -9.60 14.66 12.01
C MET A 87 -11.07 14.19 11.96
N PRO A 88 -11.96 14.80 11.13
CA PRO A 88 -13.35 14.37 11.07
C PRO A 88 -13.54 12.94 10.56
N GLU A 89 -12.75 12.54 9.55
CA GLU A 89 -12.78 11.16 9.02
C GLU A 89 -12.27 10.15 10.04
N PHE A 90 -11.22 10.52 10.78
CA PHE A 90 -10.66 9.70 11.84
C PHE A 90 -11.69 9.46 12.95
N GLU A 91 -12.31 10.52 13.48
CA GLU A 91 -13.31 10.45 14.54
C GLU A 91 -14.55 9.65 14.11
N SER A 92 -15.00 9.84 12.87
CA SER A 92 -16.10 9.07 12.29
C SER A 92 -15.79 7.57 12.24
N ARG A 93 -14.62 7.19 11.72
CA ARG A 93 -14.19 5.78 11.67
C ARG A 93 -13.98 5.18 13.05
N LEU A 94 -13.45 5.96 14.00
CA LEU A 94 -13.21 5.51 15.37
C LEU A 94 -14.53 5.25 16.11
N SER A 95 -15.47 6.19 16.05
CA SER A 95 -16.79 6.06 16.69
C SER A 95 -17.56 4.86 16.15
N GLN A 96 -17.54 4.63 14.84
CA GLN A 96 -18.14 3.44 14.22
C GLN A 96 -17.53 2.13 14.73
N LYS A 97 -16.20 2.05 14.82
CA LYS A 97 -15.52 0.84 15.34
C LYS A 97 -15.83 0.59 16.82
N VAL A 98 -15.86 1.63 17.64
CA VAL A 98 -16.19 1.52 19.06
C VAL A 98 -17.65 1.06 19.23
N ALA A 99 -18.58 1.59 18.43
CA ALA A 99 -19.98 1.18 18.45
C ALA A 99 -20.15 -0.30 18.06
N GLN A 100 -19.46 -0.76 17.01
CA GLN A 100 -19.48 -2.16 16.58
C GLN A 100 -18.90 -3.10 17.66
N GLN A 101 -17.79 -2.72 18.31
CA GLN A 101 -17.23 -3.51 19.40
C GLN A 101 -18.15 -3.58 20.62
N LYS A 102 -18.85 -2.48 20.94
CA LYS A 102 -19.80 -2.44 22.05
C LYS A 102 -21.01 -3.33 21.76
N LEU A 103 -21.52 -3.32 20.53
CA LEU A 103 -22.60 -4.19 20.08
C LEU A 103 -22.19 -5.66 20.11
N ALA A 104 -21.02 -6.00 19.58
CA ALA A 104 -20.49 -7.36 19.60
C ALA A 104 -20.31 -7.90 21.03
N ARG A 105 -19.84 -7.05 21.96
CA ARG A 105 -19.75 -7.40 23.39
C ARG A 105 -21.12 -7.61 24.04
N GLN A 106 -22.14 -6.83 23.69
CA GLN A 106 -23.50 -7.00 24.24
C GLN A 106 -24.18 -8.27 23.72
N ILE A 107 -24.00 -8.60 22.44
CA ILE A 107 -24.52 -9.84 21.86
C ILE A 107 -23.87 -11.05 22.53
N ALA A 108 -22.55 -11.01 22.75
CA ALA A 108 -21.82 -12.07 23.45
C ALA A 108 -22.15 -12.19 24.96
N GLN A 109 -22.81 -11.19 25.55
CA GLN A 109 -23.20 -11.16 26.96
C GLN A 109 -24.69 -11.45 27.19
N THR A 110 -25.48 -11.64 26.13
CA THR A 110 -26.88 -12.06 26.28
C THR A 110 -26.90 -13.58 26.50
N PRO A 111 -27.30 -14.08 27.68
CA PRO A 111 -27.42 -15.51 27.88
C PRO A 111 -28.59 -16.03 27.01
N GLU A 112 -28.34 -17.09 26.23
CA GLU A 112 -29.42 -17.91 25.67
C GLU A 112 -30.23 -18.45 26.85
N ILE A 113 -31.44 -17.92 27.04
CA ILE A 113 -32.44 -18.54 27.91
C ILE A 113 -32.90 -19.77 27.13
N PRO A 114 -32.69 -21.01 27.62
CA PRO A 114 -33.28 -22.17 26.98
C PRO A 114 -34.79 -22.05 27.15
N ASP A 115 -35.53 -22.08 26.04
CA ASP A 115 -36.98 -22.26 26.06
C ASP A 115 -37.28 -23.54 26.85
N LEU A 116 -37.76 -23.36 28.09
CA LEU A 116 -38.41 -24.42 28.85
C LEU A 116 -39.87 -24.42 28.39
N ASP A 117 -40.14 -25.22 27.34
CA ASP A 117 -41.48 -25.63 26.98
C ASP A 117 -42.13 -26.35 28.19
N LEU A 118 -43.16 -25.71 28.75
CA LEU A 118 -44.05 -26.24 29.79
C LEU A 118 -45.12 -27.16 29.21
#